data_AF-A0A535CXG1-F1
#
_entry.id   AF-A0A535CXG1-F1
#
_cell.length_a   1.000
_cell.length_b   1.000
_cell.length_c   1.000
_cell.angle_alpha   90.00
_cell.angle_beta   90.00
_cell.angle_gamma   90.00
#
_symmetry.space_group_name_H-M   'P 1'
#
loop_
_entity.id
_entity.type
_entity.pdbx_description
1 polymer ?
#
loop_
_entity_poly.entity_id
_entity_poly.type
_entity_poly.pdbx_seq_one_letter_code
_entity_poly.pdbx_strand_id
1 'polypeptide(L)'
;MSEPRVPGTRNTPLLIASAAVVVAAIVAIAFAVNAANNATPMAVTTPTPVPTPTPTPSPTPVSEIAYADCSTATFGPALQPLNPPADIHKYTAAPAMTIDTTKLYQATIKTVRGDIVLCLQPDLAP
;
A
#
# COMPACT_ATOMS: atom_id res chain seq x y z
N MET A 1 27.54 31.90 -83.95
CA MET A 1 26.58 31.23 -84.85
C MET A 1 26.67 29.73 -84.59
N SER A 2 25.59 29.09 -84.14
CA SER A 2 25.52 27.63 -83.98
C SER A 2 24.17 27.15 -84.51
N GLU A 3 24.21 26.32 -85.55
CA GLU A 3 23.08 25.61 -86.17
C GLU A 3 23.65 24.32 -86.79
N PRO A 4 22.85 23.27 -87.06
CA PRO A 4 21.78 22.68 -86.27
C PRO A 4 21.99 21.16 -86.05
N ARG A 5 21.16 20.59 -85.19
CA ARG A 5 21.02 19.15 -84.98
C ARG A 5 20.19 18.53 -86.13
N VAL A 6 20.74 17.50 -86.77
CA VAL A 6 20.01 16.60 -87.68
C VAL A 6 18.93 15.84 -86.89
N PRO A 7 17.66 15.75 -87.35
CA PRO A 7 16.73 14.75 -86.87
C PRO A 7 16.72 13.54 -87.81
N GLY A 8 17.04 12.37 -87.27
CA GLY A 8 16.97 11.08 -87.98
C GLY A 8 16.31 10.02 -87.11
N THR A 9 15.01 9.85 -87.34
CA THR A 9 14.29 8.57 -87.40
C THR A 9 14.16 7.73 -86.11
N ARG A 10 12.98 7.90 -85.46
CA ARG A 10 11.94 6.88 -85.13
C ARG A 10 12.46 5.43 -84.95
N ASN A 11 12.25 4.75 -83.81
CA ASN A 11 11.11 3.82 -83.64
C ASN A 11 10.96 3.22 -82.20
N THR A 12 9.71 3.27 -81.70
CA THR A 12 8.99 2.38 -80.75
C THR A 12 9.60 1.95 -79.40
N PRO A 13 9.27 2.64 -78.29
CA PRO A 13 9.48 2.12 -76.93
C PRO A 13 8.22 2.11 -76.03
N LEU A 14 6.98 2.14 -76.56
CA LEU A 14 5.78 2.40 -75.71
C LEU A 14 5.00 1.16 -75.23
N LEU A 15 5.30 -0.06 -75.69
CA LEU A 15 4.54 -1.26 -75.29
C LEU A 15 5.21 -2.11 -74.19
N ILE A 16 6.49 -1.89 -73.89
CA ILE A 16 7.20 -2.63 -72.83
C ILE A 16 7.09 -1.89 -71.48
N ALA A 17 6.96 -0.57 -71.52
CA ALA A 17 6.89 0.26 -70.31
C ALA A 17 5.58 0.06 -69.51
N SER A 18 4.45 -0.22 -70.17
CA SER A 18 3.15 -0.38 -69.49
C SER A 18 3.04 -1.68 -68.71
N ALA A 19 3.58 -2.80 -69.22
CA ALA A 19 3.55 -4.09 -68.54
C ALA A 19 4.40 -4.10 -67.25
N ALA A 20 5.59 -3.49 -67.28
CA ALA A 20 6.46 -3.42 -66.11
C ALA A 20 5.86 -2.57 -64.97
N VAL A 21 5.20 -1.45 -65.31
CA VAL A 21 4.54 -0.58 -64.33
C VAL A 21 3.34 -1.28 -63.68
N VAL A 22 2.55 -2.02 -64.46
CA VAL A 22 1.40 -2.77 -63.94
C VAL A 22 1.86 -3.90 -63.00
N VAL A 23 2.91 -4.64 -63.37
CA VAL A 23 3.47 -5.70 -62.50
C VAL A 23 4.04 -5.11 -61.21
N ALA A 24 4.79 -4.00 -61.28
CA ALA A 24 5.32 -3.34 -60.09
C ALA A 24 4.20 -2.84 -59.14
N ALA A 25 3.12 -2.29 -59.69
CA ALA A 25 1.97 -1.83 -58.91
C ALA A 25 1.25 -2.99 -58.20
N ILE A 26 1.03 -4.12 -58.89
CA ILE A 26 0.39 -5.31 -58.31
C ILE A 26 1.23 -5.86 -57.16
N VAL A 27 2.55 -5.92 -57.34
CA VAL A 27 3.49 -6.40 -56.33
C VAL A 27 3.48 -5.49 -55.09
N ALA A 28 3.50 -4.16 -55.28
CA ALA A 28 3.44 -3.22 -54.16
C ALA A 28 2.13 -3.33 -53.35
N ILE A 29 1.00 -3.51 -54.03
CA ILE A 29 -0.31 -3.71 -53.37
C ILE A 29 -0.31 -5.04 -52.59
N ALA A 30 0.20 -6.12 -53.17
CA ALA A 30 0.27 -7.42 -52.50
C ALA A 30 1.13 -7.35 -51.22
N PHE A 31 2.29 -6.68 -51.26
CA PHE A 31 3.13 -6.50 -50.08
C PHE A 31 2.47 -5.63 -49.01
N ALA A 32 1.77 -4.56 -49.40
CA ALA A 32 1.05 -3.70 -48.47
C ALA A 32 -0.11 -4.42 -47.77
N VAL A 33 -0.87 -5.24 -48.51
CA VAL A 33 -1.95 -6.05 -47.95
C VAL A 33 -1.40 -7.12 -47.01
N ASN A 34 -0.31 -7.80 -47.39
CA ASN A 34 0.33 -8.80 -46.53
C ASN A 34 0.92 -8.18 -45.25
N ALA A 35 1.44 -6.95 -45.31
CA ALA A 35 1.93 -6.23 -44.15
C ALA A 35 0.81 -5.78 -43.21
N ALA A 36 -0.32 -5.30 -43.76
CA ALA A 36 -1.49 -4.90 -42.97
C ALA A 36 -2.16 -6.11 -42.28
N ASN A 37 -2.20 -7.26 -42.95
CA ASN A 37 -2.72 -8.51 -42.38
C ASN A 37 -1.81 -9.13 -41.30
N ASN A 38 -0.55 -8.67 -41.20
CA ASN A 38 0.40 -9.10 -40.18
C ASN A 38 0.44 -8.19 -38.94
N ALA A 39 -0.53 -7.28 -38.77
CA ALA A 39 -0.67 -6.52 -37.54
C ALA A 39 -0.91 -7.49 -36.37
N THR A 40 0.05 -7.57 -35.45
CA THR A 40 0.02 -8.46 -34.30
C THR A 40 -1.18 -8.14 -33.40
N PRO A 41 -1.96 -9.13 -32.95
CA PRO A 41 -3.05 -8.88 -32.02
C PRO A 41 -2.48 -8.31 -30.71
N MET A 42 -2.97 -7.14 -30.29
CA MET A 42 -2.64 -6.57 -28.99
C MET A 42 -3.10 -7.54 -27.89
N ALA A 43 -2.16 -7.98 -27.05
CA ALA A 43 -2.48 -8.85 -25.93
C ALA A 43 -3.41 -8.12 -24.95
N VAL A 44 -4.66 -8.59 -24.85
CA VAL A 44 -5.59 -8.17 -23.80
C VAL A 44 -5.15 -8.86 -22.50
N THR A 45 -4.71 -8.09 -21.51
CA THR A 45 -4.41 -8.61 -20.18
C THR A 45 -5.71 -8.82 -19.41
N THR A 46 -6.03 -10.09 -19.11
CA THR A 46 -7.14 -10.45 -18.22
C THR A 46 -6.87 -9.90 -16.81
N PRO A 47 -7.80 -9.15 -16.18
CA PRO A 47 -7.61 -8.69 -14.81
C PRO A 47 -7.53 -9.88 -13.85
N THR A 48 -6.52 -9.88 -12.98
CA THR A 48 -6.36 -10.90 -11.94
C THR A 48 -7.51 -10.79 -10.93
N PRO A 49 -8.16 -11.89 -10.54
CA PRO A 49 -9.21 -11.85 -9.52
C PRO A 49 -8.63 -11.35 -8.18
N VAL A 50 -9.27 -10.34 -7.60
CA VAL A 50 -8.94 -9.84 -6.25
C VAL A 50 -9.37 -10.91 -5.24
N PRO A 51 -8.54 -11.27 -4.24
CA PRO A 51 -8.93 -12.21 -3.21
C PRO A 51 -10.12 -11.67 -2.41
N THR A 52 -11.13 -12.51 -2.22
CA THR A 52 -12.25 -12.23 -1.32
C THR A 52 -11.71 -12.04 0.11
N PRO A 53 -12.13 -10.99 0.85
CA PRO A 53 -11.67 -10.80 2.22
C PRO A 53 -12.10 -11.99 3.09
N THR A 54 -11.13 -12.56 3.81
CA THR A 54 -11.42 -13.57 4.83
C THR A 54 -12.26 -12.93 5.94
N PRO A 55 -13.37 -13.56 6.39
CA PRO A 55 -14.13 -13.05 7.51
C PRO A 55 -13.23 -12.95 8.75
N THR A 56 -13.24 -11.77 9.38
CA THR A 56 -12.60 -11.58 10.69
C THR A 56 -13.29 -12.49 11.70
N PRO A 57 -12.55 -13.27 12.51
CA PRO A 57 -13.17 -14.09 13.55
C PRO A 57 -14.01 -13.21 14.48
N SER A 58 -15.19 -13.71 14.86
CA SER A 58 -16.01 -13.09 15.88
C SER A 58 -15.23 -13.05 17.20
N PRO A 59 -15.30 -11.96 17.99
CA PRO A 59 -14.64 -11.90 19.28
C PRO A 59 -15.11 -13.07 20.15
N THR A 60 -14.15 -13.77 20.75
CA THR A 60 -14.43 -14.76 21.79
C THR A 60 -14.97 -14.02 23.01
N PRO A 61 -16.07 -14.47 23.65
CA PRO A 61 -16.54 -13.86 24.89
C PRO A 61 -15.42 -13.94 25.93
N VAL A 62 -14.93 -12.78 26.34
CA VAL A 62 -13.97 -12.66 27.44
C VAL A 62 -14.73 -12.94 28.74
N SER A 63 -14.20 -13.81 29.60
CA SER A 63 -14.73 -13.97 30.95
C SER A 63 -14.76 -12.60 31.64
N GLU A 64 -15.90 -12.20 32.20
CA GLU A 64 -15.98 -10.96 32.98
C GLU A 64 -15.03 -11.07 34.17
N ILE A 65 -13.92 -10.33 34.12
CA ILE A 65 -13.01 -10.19 35.25
C ILE A 65 -13.71 -9.29 36.27
N ALA A 66 -13.87 -9.78 37.49
CA ALA A 66 -14.46 -9.00 38.57
C ALA A 66 -13.51 -7.86 38.99
N TYR A 67 -13.91 -6.62 38.73
CA TYR A 67 -13.19 -5.45 39.21
C TYR A 67 -13.49 -5.18 40.69
N ALA A 68 -12.50 -4.67 41.42
CA ALA A 68 -12.68 -4.26 42.80
C ALA A 68 -13.46 -2.94 42.88
N ASP A 69 -14.37 -2.86 43.84
CA ASP A 69 -15.05 -1.61 44.17
C ASP A 69 -14.23 -0.83 45.21
N CYS A 70 -13.33 0.02 44.72
CA CYS A 70 -12.52 0.89 45.57
C CYS A 70 -13.32 1.96 46.33
N SER A 71 -14.61 2.19 46.03
CA SER A 71 -15.42 3.16 46.79
C SER A 71 -15.69 2.70 48.24
N THR A 72 -15.58 1.39 48.48
CA THR A 72 -15.73 0.77 49.80
C THR A 72 -14.39 0.58 50.54
N ALA A 73 -13.27 0.81 49.84
CA ALA A 73 -11.95 0.62 50.39
C ALA A 73 -11.52 1.82 51.26
N THR A 74 -10.88 1.52 52.39
CA THR A 74 -10.20 2.56 53.19
C THR A 74 -8.72 2.55 52.83
N PHE A 75 -8.25 3.61 52.19
CA PHE A 75 -6.84 3.79 51.86
C PHE A 75 -6.07 4.42 53.01
N GLY A 76 -4.84 3.94 53.23
CA GLY A 76 -3.89 4.54 54.15
C GLY A 76 -3.30 5.85 53.61
N PRO A 77 -2.27 6.39 54.28
CA PRO A 77 -1.55 7.56 53.78
C PRO A 77 -0.90 7.29 52.41
N ALA A 78 -0.70 8.36 51.63
CA ALA A 78 -0.05 8.27 50.33
C ALA A 78 1.39 7.71 50.46
N LEU A 79 1.76 6.84 49.52
CA LEU A 79 3.11 6.29 49.45
C LEU A 79 4.13 7.39 49.17
N GLN A 80 5.30 7.27 49.79
CA GLN A 80 6.41 8.18 49.54
C GLN A 80 7.09 7.87 48.20
N PRO A 81 7.61 8.88 47.47
CA PRO A 81 8.38 8.65 46.26
C PRO A 81 9.60 7.75 46.54
N LEU A 82 9.79 6.70 45.74
CA LEU A 82 10.91 5.77 45.89
C LEU A 82 12.26 6.43 45.54
N ASN A 83 12.27 7.33 44.56
CA ASN A 83 13.47 7.99 44.04
C ASN A 83 13.21 9.50 43.86
N PRO A 84 13.26 10.30 44.93
CA PRO A 84 13.17 11.75 44.79
C PRO A 84 14.45 12.31 44.10
N PRO A 85 14.33 13.34 43.24
CA PRO A 85 13.08 13.96 42.77
C PRO A 85 12.28 13.07 41.81
N ALA A 86 10.95 13.14 41.90
CA ALA A 86 10.03 12.42 41.01
C ALA A 86 9.96 13.08 39.63
N ASP A 87 11.10 13.11 38.94
CA ASP A 87 11.26 13.63 37.58
C ASP A 87 10.92 12.56 36.54
N ILE A 88 10.85 12.98 35.28
CA ILE A 88 10.63 12.10 34.13
C ILE A 88 11.75 11.05 34.08
N HIS A 89 11.43 9.83 34.49
CA HIS A 89 12.35 8.70 34.49
C HIS A 89 12.20 7.87 33.21
N LYS A 90 13.32 7.63 32.52
CA LYS A 90 13.42 6.61 31.47
C LYS A 90 14.06 5.36 32.06
N TYR A 91 13.34 4.25 31.98
CA TYR A 91 13.85 2.96 32.43
C TYR A 91 14.63 2.28 31.30
N THR A 92 15.89 1.93 31.56
CA THR A 92 16.73 1.14 30.63
C THR A 92 16.51 -0.37 30.79
N ALA A 93 15.89 -0.78 31.89
CA ALA A 93 15.42 -2.13 32.19
C ALA A 93 14.15 -2.04 33.04
N ALA A 94 13.35 -3.12 33.09
CA ALA A 94 12.12 -3.14 33.89
C ALA A 94 12.43 -2.88 35.40
N PRO A 95 11.61 -2.06 36.09
CA PRO A 95 11.74 -1.88 37.53
C PRO A 95 11.54 -3.19 38.29
N ALA A 96 12.18 -3.31 39.46
CA ALA A 96 11.89 -4.40 40.37
C ALA A 96 10.43 -4.29 40.88
N MET A 97 9.71 -5.42 40.89
CA MET A 97 8.37 -5.51 41.45
C MET A 97 8.41 -5.32 42.97
N THR A 98 7.93 -4.16 43.43
CA THR A 98 7.92 -3.75 44.85
C THR A 98 6.52 -3.55 45.42
N ILE A 99 5.49 -3.66 44.58
CA ILE A 99 4.08 -3.56 44.98
C ILE A 99 3.61 -4.89 45.57
N ASP A 100 2.93 -4.83 46.72
CA ASP A 100 2.21 -5.98 47.29
C ASP A 100 0.95 -6.24 46.46
N THR A 101 0.93 -7.32 45.69
CA THR A 101 -0.17 -7.65 44.76
C THR A 101 -1.47 -8.07 45.45
N THR A 102 -1.43 -8.30 46.77
CA THR A 102 -2.61 -8.68 47.57
C THR A 102 -3.43 -7.48 48.03
N LYS A 103 -2.98 -6.25 47.72
CA LYS A 103 -3.60 -4.98 48.15
C LYS A 103 -4.26 -4.26 46.98
N LEU A 104 -5.23 -3.41 47.32
CA LEU A 104 -5.74 -2.38 46.41
C LEU A 104 -4.93 -1.10 46.60
N TYR A 105 -4.69 -0.40 45.50
CA TYR A 105 -4.04 0.91 45.51
C TYR A 105 -4.90 1.96 44.85
N GLN A 106 -4.76 3.20 45.34
CA GLN A 106 -5.36 4.37 44.72
C GLN A 106 -4.25 5.26 44.16
N ALA A 107 -4.27 5.50 42.85
CA ALA A 107 -3.42 6.51 42.22
C ALA A 107 -4.24 7.77 41.95
N THR A 108 -3.70 8.93 42.33
CA THR A 108 -4.33 10.23 42.05
C THR A 108 -3.41 11.05 41.15
N ILE A 109 -3.86 11.33 39.93
CA ILE A 109 -3.17 12.18 38.98
C ILE A 109 -3.77 13.59 39.08
N LYS A 110 -2.99 14.54 39.56
CA LYS A 110 -3.37 15.95 39.62
C LYS A 110 -3.28 16.56 38.22
N THR A 111 -4.38 17.09 37.70
CA THR A 111 -4.40 17.83 36.44
C THR A 111 -4.97 19.23 36.65
N VAL A 112 -4.75 20.12 35.68
CA VAL A 112 -5.35 21.48 35.70
C VAL A 112 -6.88 21.47 35.62
N ARG A 113 -7.49 20.35 35.21
CA ARG A 113 -8.95 20.18 35.14
C ARG A 113 -9.53 19.42 36.34
N GLY A 114 -8.70 19.12 37.34
CA GLY A 114 -9.06 18.31 38.50
C GLY A 114 -8.29 17.00 38.57
N ASP A 115 -8.68 16.17 39.52
CA ASP A 115 -7.99 14.92 39.82
C ASP A 115 -8.55 13.76 38.99
N ILE A 116 -7.65 12.89 38.53
CA ILE A 116 -8.03 11.57 38.01
C ILE A 116 -7.67 10.55 39.09
N VAL A 117 -8.67 9.85 39.61
CA VAL A 117 -8.49 8.82 40.65
C VAL A 117 -8.64 7.45 40.00
N LEU A 118 -7.59 6.63 40.11
CA LEU A 118 -7.55 5.27 39.55
C LEU A 118 -7.50 4.25 40.69
N CYS A 119 -8.40 3.27 40.62
CA CYS A 119 -8.37 2.05 41.42
C CYS A 119 -7.45 1.04 40.72
N LEU A 120 -6.39 0.61 41.41
CA LEU A 120 -5.41 -0.34 40.86
C LEU A 120 -5.55 -1.69 41.57
N GLN A 121 -5.65 -2.76 40.77
CA GLN A 121 -5.68 -4.16 41.19
C GLN A 121 -4.43 -4.88 40.66
N PRO A 122 -3.32 -4.91 41.42
CA PRO A 122 -2.07 -5.45 40.90
C PRO A 122 -2.10 -6.97 40.68
N ASP A 123 -3.06 -7.69 41.27
CA ASP A 123 -3.27 -9.12 40.98
C ASP A 123 -3.66 -9.38 39.51
N LEU A 124 -4.32 -8.42 38.86
CA LEU A 124 -4.72 -8.53 37.44
C LEU A 124 -3.61 -8.09 36.48
N ALA A 125 -2.70 -7.24 36.94
CA ALA A 125 -1.62 -6.65 36.16
C ALA A 125 -0.45 -6.22 37.09
N PRO A 126 0.42 -7.16 37.50
CA PRO A 126 1.54 -6.88 38.38
C PRO A 126 2.64 -6.08 37.68
#